data_AF-V4BFL9-F1
#
_entry.id   AF-V4BFL9-F1
#
_cell.length_a   1.000
_cell.length_b   1.000
_cell.length_c   1.000
_cell.angle_alpha   90.00
_cell.angle_beta   90.00
_cell.angle_gamma   90.00
#
_symmetry.space_group_name_H-M   'P 1'
#
loop_
_entity.id
_entity.type
_entity.pdbx_description
1 polymer ?
#
loop_
_entity_poly.entity_id
_entity_poly.type
_entity_poly.pdbx_seq_one_letter_code
_entity_poly.pdbx_strand_id
1 'polypeptide(L)'
;IRSTFALRSRYLPEEVRVVFFTGISSNKNGMKRLIEEQKRHGDIVQGNFVDSYHNLTHKAVMALRWIYEYCSSARYVIKSDDDVVFDTKMFFDKLAPTIVSEKKTLRCTVCPRSMIYRVGKWVVVKDQFKGFDYWPWPYGAGFVVLISSDLLTTLYRAAIISPFFWVDDVY
;
A
#
# COMPACT_ATOMS: atom_id res chain seq x y z
N ILE A 1 15.35 0.14 3.92
CA ILE A 1 14.57 -0.89 3.20
C ILE A 1 15.49 -1.79 2.38
N ARG A 2 16.02 -1.35 1.21
CA ARG A 2 16.88 -2.16 0.32
C ARG A 2 18.14 -2.74 1.01
N SER A 3 18.73 -1.98 1.92
CA SER A 3 19.91 -2.38 2.71
C SER A 3 19.58 -3.02 4.06
N THR A 4 18.29 -3.18 4.38
CA THR A 4 17.81 -3.65 5.69
C THR A 4 16.90 -4.86 5.52
N PHE A 5 15.63 -4.77 5.90
CA PHE A 5 14.71 -5.89 5.91
C PHE A 5 14.38 -6.41 4.50
N ALA A 6 14.54 -5.59 3.46
CA ALA A 6 14.36 -6.00 2.08
C ALA A 6 15.70 -6.35 1.38
N LEU A 7 16.76 -6.65 2.14
CA LEU A 7 18.05 -7.03 1.57
C LEU A 7 17.97 -8.42 0.92
N ARG A 8 18.01 -8.43 -0.42
CA ARG A 8 17.80 -9.64 -1.22
C ARG A 8 18.80 -10.75 -0.94
N SER A 9 20.08 -10.43 -0.74
CA SER A 9 21.12 -11.44 -0.49
C SER A 9 20.98 -12.17 0.85
N ARG A 10 20.10 -11.72 1.75
CA ARG A 10 20.00 -12.24 3.11
C ARG A 10 18.61 -12.65 3.54
N TYR A 11 17.58 -11.91 3.16
CA TYR A 11 16.24 -12.06 3.76
C TYR A 11 15.14 -12.44 2.77
N LEU A 12 15.32 -12.21 1.47
CA LEU A 12 14.26 -12.44 0.48
C LEU A 12 14.52 -13.71 -0.33
N PRO A 13 13.51 -14.57 -0.51
CA PRO A 13 13.52 -15.60 -1.54
C PRO A 13 13.78 -15.02 -2.94
N GLU A 14 14.31 -15.84 -3.85
CA GLU A 14 14.75 -15.39 -5.17
C GLU A 14 13.59 -14.87 -6.03
N GLU A 15 12.36 -15.36 -5.79
CA GLU A 15 11.13 -15.02 -6.51
C GLU A 15 10.51 -13.71 -6.02
N VAL A 16 10.95 -13.18 -4.88
CA VAL A 16 10.39 -11.95 -4.32
C VAL A 16 10.96 -10.73 -5.05
N ARG A 17 10.08 -9.78 -5.34
CA ARG A 17 10.42 -8.49 -5.94
C ARG A 17 9.95 -7.38 -5.00
N VAL A 18 10.74 -6.33 -4.92
CA VAL A 18 10.46 -5.13 -4.13
C VAL A 18 10.31 -4.00 -5.13
N VAL A 19 9.21 -3.26 -5.04
CA VAL A 19 8.87 -2.17 -5.93
C VAL A 19 8.42 -0.99 -5.08
N PHE A 20 8.90 0.21 -5.40
CA PHE A 20 8.57 1.44 -4.71
C PHE A 20 7.55 2.24 -5.53
N PHE A 21 6.49 2.72 -4.88
CA PHE A 21 5.44 3.49 -5.53
C PHE A 21 5.48 4.94 -5.04
N THR A 22 5.49 5.89 -5.97
CA THR A 22 5.53 7.32 -5.65
C THR A 22 4.74 8.12 -6.68
N GLY A 23 4.41 9.37 -6.33
CA GLY A 23 3.89 10.35 -7.27
C GLY A 23 4.98 11.31 -7.76
N ILE A 24 4.55 12.47 -8.23
CA ILE A 24 5.40 13.59 -8.62
C ILE A 24 5.79 14.37 -7.35
N SER A 25 7.09 14.57 -7.14
CA SER A 25 7.56 15.47 -6.10
C SER A 25 7.29 16.93 -6.49
N SER A 26 6.64 17.69 -5.61
CA SER A 26 6.44 19.14 -5.79
C SER A 26 7.75 19.95 -5.73
N ASN A 27 8.81 19.36 -5.19
CA ASN A 27 10.14 19.96 -5.10
C ASN A 27 11.00 19.57 -6.31
N LYS A 28 11.49 20.55 -7.08
CA LYS A 28 12.37 20.32 -8.24
C LYS A 28 13.60 19.48 -7.92
N ASN A 29 14.23 19.70 -6.75
CA ASN A 29 15.37 18.89 -6.32
C ASN A 29 14.94 17.47 -5.91
N GLY A 30 13.74 17.32 -5.33
CA GLY A 30 13.14 16.02 -5.07
C GLY A 30 12.92 15.23 -6.35
N MET A 31 12.38 15.86 -7.39
CA MET A 31 12.17 15.22 -8.69
C MET A 31 13.49 14.82 -9.37
N LYS A 32 14.53 15.66 -9.30
CA LYS A 32 15.87 15.30 -9.81
C LYS A 32 16.45 14.06 -9.12
N ARG A 33 16.39 14.02 -7.78
CA ARG A 33 16.85 12.85 -7.00
C ARG A 33 16.05 11.61 -7.36
N LEU A 34 14.74 11.73 -7.57
CA LEU A 34 13.90 10.61 -7.97
C LEU A 34 14.30 10.03 -9.33
N ILE A 35 14.62 10.88 -10.30
CA ILE A 35 15.11 10.45 -11.62
C ILE A 35 16.45 9.72 -11.48
N GLU A 36 17.36 10.23 -10.65
CA GLU A 36 18.65 9.57 -10.38
C GLU A 36 18.47 8.23 -9.66
N GLU A 37 17.56 8.15 -8.69
CA GLU A 37 17.23 6.92 -7.97
C GLU A 37 16.66 5.87 -8.92
N GLN A 38 15.73 6.25 -9.79
CA GLN A 38 15.15 5.36 -10.78
C GLN A 38 16.20 4.88 -11.79
N LYS A 39 17.12 5.74 -12.23
CA LYS A 39 18.25 5.33 -13.09
C LYS A 39 19.17 4.32 -12.41
N ARG A 40 19.35 4.44 -11.10
CA ARG A 40 20.26 3.60 -10.32
C ARG A 40 19.66 2.24 -9.96
N HIS A 41 18.37 2.20 -9.61
CA HIS A 41 17.73 1.01 -9.05
C HIS A 41 16.68 0.38 -9.97
N GLY A 42 16.01 1.17 -10.79
CA GLY A 42 15.02 0.68 -11.76
C GLY A 42 13.77 0.03 -11.16
N ASP A 43 13.52 0.23 -9.86
CA ASP A 43 12.49 -0.44 -9.08
C ASP A 43 11.39 0.53 -8.60
N ILE A 44 11.27 1.71 -9.22
CA ILE A 44 10.26 2.72 -8.90
C ILE A 44 9.17 2.75 -9.97
N VAL A 45 7.92 2.74 -9.52
CA VAL A 45 6.72 3.04 -10.30
C VAL A 45 6.21 4.41 -9.89
N GLN A 46 6.20 5.33 -10.85
CA GLN A 46 5.76 6.71 -10.63
C GLN A 46 4.40 6.99 -11.25
N GLY A 47 3.49 7.55 -10.45
CA GLY A 47 2.19 8.02 -10.89
C GLY A 47 2.16 9.49 -11.28
N ASN A 48 1.22 9.85 -12.15
CA ASN A 48 0.99 11.22 -12.59
C ASN A 48 0.05 11.99 -11.64
N PHE A 49 0.43 12.08 -10.37
CA PHE A 49 -0.26 12.87 -9.34
C PHE A 49 0.78 13.41 -8.35
N VAL A 50 0.51 14.52 -7.68
CA VAL A 50 1.44 15.07 -6.68
C VAL A 50 1.52 14.13 -5.49
N ASP A 51 2.73 13.70 -5.12
CA ASP A 51 2.93 12.85 -3.95
C ASP A 51 2.70 13.67 -2.66
N SER A 52 1.62 13.35 -1.96
CA SER A 52 1.20 14.01 -0.72
C SER A 52 0.27 13.10 0.08
N TYR A 53 0.11 13.38 1.38
CA TYR A 53 -0.77 12.61 2.26
C TYR A 53 -2.21 12.53 1.74
N HIS A 54 -2.76 13.62 1.19
CA HIS A 54 -4.12 13.62 0.64
C HIS A 54 -4.28 12.82 -0.67
N ASN A 55 -3.17 12.45 -1.31
CA ASN A 55 -3.15 11.68 -2.55
C ASN A 55 -2.69 10.23 -2.33
N LEU A 56 -2.61 9.76 -1.07
CA LEU A 56 -2.25 8.37 -0.79
C LEU A 56 -3.21 7.39 -1.46
N THR A 57 -4.51 7.68 -1.50
CA THR A 57 -5.48 6.84 -2.21
C THR A 57 -5.17 6.73 -3.70
N HIS A 58 -4.76 7.81 -4.37
CA HIS A 58 -4.33 7.73 -5.77
C HIS A 58 -3.10 6.82 -5.94
N LYS A 59 -2.15 6.89 -4.99
CA LYS A 59 -0.99 6.01 -4.97
C LYS A 59 -1.38 4.55 -4.75
N ALA A 60 -2.28 4.27 -3.82
CA ALA A 60 -2.79 2.92 -3.55
C ALA A 60 -3.50 2.32 -4.76
N VAL A 61 -4.42 3.08 -5.39
CA VAL A 61 -5.14 2.63 -6.60
C VAL A 61 -4.19 2.43 -7.79
N MET A 62 -3.20 3.32 -7.97
CA MET A 62 -2.17 3.14 -8.98
C MET A 62 -1.34 1.88 -8.71
N ALA A 63 -0.94 1.63 -7.46
CA ALA A 63 -0.20 0.43 -7.11
C ALA A 63 -1.03 -0.83 -7.38
N LEU A 64 -2.31 -0.86 -6.98
CA LEU A 64 -3.23 -1.96 -7.29
C LEU A 64 -3.32 -2.22 -8.79
N ARG A 65 -3.48 -1.17 -9.60
CA ARG A 65 -3.51 -1.28 -11.05
C ARG A 65 -2.20 -1.86 -11.60
N TRP A 66 -1.06 -1.32 -11.20
CA TRP A 66 0.23 -1.76 -11.70
C TRP A 66 0.50 -3.23 -11.35
N ILE A 67 0.21 -3.63 -10.11
CA ILE A 67 0.36 -5.02 -9.69
C ILE A 67 -0.58 -5.93 -10.49
N TYR A 68 -1.83 -5.51 -10.68
CA TYR A 68 -2.80 -6.25 -11.50
C TYR A 68 -2.31 -6.45 -12.95
N GLU A 69 -1.72 -5.43 -13.55
CA GLU A 69 -1.24 -5.47 -14.95
C GLU A 69 0.09 -6.23 -15.12
N TYR A 70 1.02 -6.09 -14.17
CA TYR A 70 2.42 -6.51 -14.34
C TYR A 70 2.87 -7.67 -13.42
N CYS A 71 2.08 -8.08 -12.44
CA CYS A 71 2.43 -9.12 -11.46
C CYS A 71 1.47 -10.31 -11.47
N SER A 72 1.04 -10.76 -12.66
CA SER A 72 0.08 -11.87 -12.83
C SER A 72 0.53 -13.21 -12.23
N SER A 73 1.85 -13.42 -12.05
CA SER A 73 2.42 -14.62 -11.42
C SER A 73 2.63 -14.50 -9.90
N ALA A 74 2.41 -13.33 -9.31
CA ALA A 74 2.56 -13.14 -7.87
C ALA A 74 1.46 -13.91 -7.13
N ARG A 75 1.81 -14.65 -6.08
CA ARG A 75 0.81 -15.34 -5.24
C ARG A 75 0.22 -14.40 -4.19
N TYR A 76 1.07 -13.55 -3.63
CA TYR A 76 0.74 -12.58 -2.59
C TYR A 76 1.46 -11.26 -2.83
N VAL A 77 0.87 -10.20 -2.33
CA VAL A 77 1.42 -8.85 -2.28
C VAL A 77 1.56 -8.46 -0.82
N ILE A 78 2.69 -7.88 -0.46
CA ILE A 78 2.88 -7.23 0.84
C ILE A 78 3.04 -5.75 0.56
N LYS A 79 2.06 -4.95 0.96
CA LYS A 79 2.19 -3.50 1.06
C LYS A 79 2.83 -3.16 2.39
N SER A 80 3.76 -2.23 2.38
CA SER A 80 4.43 -1.69 3.56
C SER A 80 4.67 -0.20 3.35
N ASP A 81 4.49 0.59 4.40
CA ASP A 81 5.00 1.96 4.40
C ASP A 81 6.53 1.98 4.48
N ASP A 82 7.13 3.13 4.18
CA ASP A 82 8.58 3.30 4.16
C ASP A 82 9.18 3.63 5.54
N ASP A 83 8.33 3.95 6.51
CA ASP A 83 8.66 4.25 7.90
C ASP A 83 8.41 3.09 8.88
N VAL A 84 8.08 1.90 8.36
CA VAL A 84 7.94 0.67 9.15
C VAL A 84 9.10 -0.30 8.95
N VAL A 85 9.31 -1.14 9.97
CA VAL A 85 10.24 -2.28 9.91
C VAL A 85 9.44 -3.57 9.84
N PHE A 86 9.72 -4.39 8.84
CA PHE A 86 9.06 -5.68 8.63
C PHE A 86 10.02 -6.83 8.92
N ASP A 87 9.67 -7.75 9.82
CA ASP A 87 10.46 -8.96 10.08
C ASP A 87 10.29 -9.96 8.92
N THR A 88 11.09 -9.71 7.89
CA THR A 88 11.05 -10.43 6.62
C THR A 88 11.45 -11.89 6.80
N LYS A 89 12.42 -12.16 7.68
CA LYS A 89 12.88 -13.52 7.95
C LYS A 89 11.78 -14.33 8.63
N MET A 90 11.20 -13.79 9.70
CA MET A 90 10.11 -14.45 10.41
C MET A 90 8.90 -14.69 9.50
N PHE A 91 8.57 -13.72 8.64
CA PHE A 91 7.48 -13.86 7.68
C PHE A 91 7.71 -15.04 6.73
N PHE A 92 8.85 -15.10 6.03
CA PHE A 92 9.08 -16.15 5.05
C PHE A 92 9.32 -17.52 5.68
N ASP A 93 9.95 -17.59 6.86
CA ASP A 93 10.20 -18.86 7.55
C ASP A 93 8.91 -19.47 8.16
N LYS A 94 7.99 -18.64 8.68
CA LYS A 94 6.87 -19.11 9.51
C LYS A 94 5.50 -18.84 8.91
N LEU A 95 5.27 -17.64 8.38
CA LEU A 95 3.94 -17.22 7.95
C LEU A 95 3.68 -17.56 6.49
N ALA A 96 4.61 -17.25 5.58
CA ALA A 96 4.46 -17.48 4.16
C ALA A 96 3.99 -18.92 3.83
N PRO A 97 4.54 -20.00 4.43
CA PRO A 97 4.08 -21.37 4.15
C PRO A 97 2.62 -21.63 4.54
N THR A 98 2.13 -20.96 5.60
CA THR A 98 0.75 -21.14 6.10
C THR A 98 -0.29 -20.39 5.29
N ILE A 99 0.10 -19.27 4.69
CA ILE A 99 -0.82 -18.41 3.92
C ILE A 99 -0.89 -18.79 2.45
N VAL A 100 0.06 -19.57 1.92
CA VAL A 100 0.20 -19.84 0.47
C VAL A 100 -1.04 -20.45 -0.18
N SER A 101 -1.89 -21.14 0.58
CA SER A 101 -3.13 -21.74 0.10
C SER A 101 -4.37 -20.85 0.26
N GLU A 102 -4.27 -19.73 0.97
CA GLU A 102 -5.41 -18.86 1.24
C GLU A 102 -5.80 -18.06 0.00
N LYS A 103 -7.10 -18.03 -0.30
CA LYS A 103 -7.68 -17.31 -1.44
C LYS A 103 -8.61 -16.23 -0.93
N LYS A 104 -8.70 -15.13 -1.68
CA LYS A 104 -9.52 -13.95 -1.34
C LYS A 104 -9.24 -13.42 0.07
N THR A 105 -7.97 -13.38 0.46
CA THR A 105 -7.54 -12.99 1.80
C THR A 105 -6.87 -11.62 1.78
N LEU A 106 -7.25 -10.80 2.74
CA LEU A 106 -6.55 -9.59 3.14
C LEU A 106 -6.21 -9.70 4.63
N ARG A 107 -4.93 -9.62 4.99
CA ARG A 107 -4.47 -9.60 6.38
C ARG A 107 -3.83 -8.26 6.71
N CYS A 108 -4.30 -7.65 7.78
CA CYS A 108 -3.83 -6.37 8.30
C CYS A 108 -4.18 -6.30 9.79
N THR A 109 -3.72 -5.26 10.49
CA THR A 109 -4.23 -4.95 11.82
C THR A 109 -5.62 -4.32 11.68
N VAL A 110 -6.66 -5.06 12.05
CA VAL A 110 -8.05 -4.61 11.90
C VAL A 110 -8.38 -3.53 12.93
N CYS A 111 -8.99 -2.45 12.44
CA CYS A 111 -9.54 -1.34 13.19
C CYS A 111 -11.07 -1.44 13.21
N PRO A 112 -11.69 -2.09 14.21
CA PRO A 112 -13.11 -2.46 14.16
C PRO A 112 -14.07 -1.30 14.42
N ARG A 113 -13.65 -0.28 15.19
CA ARG A 113 -14.49 0.85 15.60
C ARG A 113 -13.66 2.11 15.84
N SER A 114 -12.94 2.57 14.81
CA SER A 114 -12.17 3.82 14.93
C SER A 114 -13.07 5.05 14.77
N MET A 115 -12.73 6.11 15.50
CA MET A 115 -13.40 7.40 15.40
C MET A 115 -13.09 8.08 14.06
N ILE A 116 -14.06 8.83 13.54
CA ILE A 116 -13.83 9.74 12.43
C ILE A 116 -13.21 11.02 12.99
N TYR A 117 -11.95 11.28 12.64
CA TYR A 117 -11.26 12.49 13.11
C TYR A 117 -11.89 13.75 12.51
N ARG A 118 -12.27 14.70 13.38
CA ARG A 118 -12.80 16.03 12.98
C ARG A 118 -11.78 17.16 13.14
N VAL A 119 -10.58 16.84 13.60
CA VAL A 119 -9.42 17.74 13.78
C VAL A 119 -8.12 16.97 13.54
N GLY A 120 -7.03 17.71 13.33
CA GLY A 120 -5.68 17.14 13.20
C GLY A 120 -5.34 16.62 11.80
N LYS A 121 -4.26 15.86 11.70
CA LYS A 121 -3.69 15.37 10.43
C LYS A 121 -4.69 14.59 9.58
N TRP A 122 -5.56 13.79 10.21
CA TRP A 122 -6.50 12.87 9.57
C TRP A 122 -7.93 13.43 9.47
N VAL A 123 -8.08 14.76 9.50
CA VAL A 123 -9.39 15.42 9.56
C VAL A 123 -10.27 15.14 8.33
N VAL A 124 -11.46 14.62 8.59
CA VAL A 124 -12.51 14.41 7.59
C VAL A 124 -13.44 15.62 7.59
N VAL A 125 -13.66 16.20 6.41
CA VAL A 125 -14.48 17.40 6.22
C VAL A 125 -15.87 17.17 6.82
N LYS A 126 -16.43 18.19 7.51
CA LYS A 126 -17.63 18.04 8.35
C LYS A 126 -18.85 17.46 7.63
N ASP A 127 -19.01 17.73 6.33
CA ASP A 127 -20.14 17.23 5.56
C ASP A 127 -19.96 15.77 5.12
N GLN A 128 -18.72 15.28 5.05
CA GLN A 128 -18.45 13.86 4.80
C GLN A 128 -18.73 13.05 6.07
N PHE A 129 -19.50 11.97 5.91
CA PHE A 129 -19.93 11.11 7.02
C PHE A 129 -20.61 11.89 8.16
N LYS A 130 -21.43 12.90 7.81
CA LYS A 130 -22.21 13.65 8.79
C LYS A 130 -23.15 12.73 9.55
N GLY A 131 -23.20 12.87 10.88
CA GLY A 131 -23.99 12.00 11.76
C GLY A 131 -23.28 10.71 12.20
N PHE A 132 -22.05 10.47 11.73
CA PHE A 132 -21.21 9.38 12.19
C PHE A 132 -20.04 9.89 13.04
N ASP A 133 -19.91 9.34 14.24
CA ASP A 133 -18.75 9.55 15.11
C ASP A 133 -17.66 8.48 14.89
N TYR A 134 -18.05 7.32 14.34
CA TYR A 134 -17.19 6.18 14.05
C TYR A 134 -17.38 5.72 12.61
N TRP A 135 -16.35 5.08 12.04
CA TRP A 135 -16.48 4.44 10.74
C TRP A 135 -17.60 3.39 10.78
N PRO A 136 -18.50 3.37 9.77
CA PRO A 136 -19.60 2.40 9.77
C PRO A 136 -19.15 0.97 9.44
N TRP A 137 -17.89 0.79 9.04
CA TRP A 137 -17.26 -0.50 8.75
C TRP A 137 -15.88 -0.61 9.41
N PRO A 138 -15.41 -1.84 9.68
CA PRO A 138 -14.02 -2.08 10.04
C PRO A 138 -13.12 -1.81 8.82
N TYR A 139 -11.91 -1.32 9.08
CA TYR A 139 -10.87 -1.20 8.05
C TYR A 139 -9.54 -1.74 8.56
N GLY A 140 -8.57 -1.89 7.67
CA GLY A 140 -7.23 -2.33 8.02
C GLY A 140 -6.29 -1.15 8.20
N ALA A 141 -5.54 -1.10 9.29
CA ALA A 141 -4.40 -0.19 9.37
C ALA A 141 -3.41 -0.56 8.26
N GLY A 142 -3.05 0.41 7.42
CA GLY A 142 -2.39 0.15 6.14
C GLY A 142 -0.89 0.01 6.23
N PHE A 143 -0.27 0.25 7.39
CA PHE A 143 1.19 0.29 7.51
C PHE A 143 1.88 -1.00 7.05
N VAL A 144 1.24 -2.17 7.24
CA VAL A 144 1.58 -3.44 6.59
C VAL A 144 0.31 -4.20 6.23
N VAL A 145 0.12 -4.53 4.96
CA VAL A 145 -1.05 -5.29 4.47
C VAL A 145 -0.58 -6.43 3.56
N LEU A 146 -1.04 -7.63 3.85
CA LEU A 146 -0.87 -8.80 2.99
C LEU A 146 -2.16 -9.04 2.19
N ILE A 147 -2.02 -9.18 0.88
CA ILE A 147 -3.14 -9.35 -0.04
C ILE A 147 -2.89 -10.59 -0.91
N SER A 148 -3.85 -11.50 -0.99
CA SER A 148 -3.80 -12.60 -1.97
C SER A 148 -4.05 -12.05 -3.38
N SER A 149 -3.28 -12.53 -4.35
CA SER A 149 -3.31 -12.03 -5.72
C SER A 149 -4.68 -12.10 -6.40
N ASP A 150 -5.48 -13.12 -6.07
CA ASP A 150 -6.83 -13.31 -6.59
C ASP A 150 -7.83 -12.25 -6.11
N LEU A 151 -7.49 -11.50 -5.05
CA LEU A 151 -8.28 -10.39 -4.54
C LEU A 151 -8.00 -9.07 -5.29
N LEU A 152 -6.82 -8.92 -5.92
CA LEU A 152 -6.39 -7.68 -6.56
C LEU A 152 -7.36 -7.19 -7.64
N THR A 153 -7.90 -8.10 -8.45
CA THR A 153 -8.88 -7.75 -9.50
C THR A 153 -10.15 -7.17 -8.88
N THR A 154 -10.61 -7.76 -7.77
CA THR A 154 -11.82 -7.33 -7.07
C THR A 154 -11.60 -5.95 -6.44
N LEU A 155 -10.47 -5.75 -5.76
CA LEU A 155 -10.10 -4.48 -5.15
C LEU A 155 -9.94 -3.37 -6.20
N TYR A 156 -9.25 -3.65 -7.29
CA TYR A 156 -9.05 -2.67 -8.36
C TYR A 156 -10.37 -2.26 -9.02
N ARG A 157 -11.28 -3.21 -9.30
CA ARG A 157 -12.60 -2.89 -9.84
C ARG A 157 -13.45 -2.09 -8.85
N ALA A 158 -13.41 -2.43 -7.56
CA ALA A 158 -14.10 -1.67 -6.53
C ALA A 158 -13.58 -0.22 -6.47
N ALA A 159 -12.27 -0.02 -6.51
CA ALA A 159 -11.67 1.32 -6.54
C ALA A 159 -12.12 2.17 -7.75
N ILE A 160 -12.39 1.57 -8.90
CA ILE A 160 -12.86 2.33 -10.08
C ILE A 160 -14.25 2.92 -9.86
N ILE A 161 -15.13 2.21 -9.13
CA ILE A 161 -16.54 2.61 -8.95
C ILE A 161 -16.80 3.32 -7.62
N SER A 162 -15.88 3.21 -6.65
CA SER A 162 -15.98 3.86 -5.36
C SER A 162 -15.63 5.36 -5.46
N PRO A 163 -16.50 6.27 -4.97
CA PRO A 163 -16.17 7.69 -4.88
C PRO A 163 -14.88 7.91 -4.11
N PHE A 164 -13.99 8.74 -4.65
CA PHE A 164 -12.69 9.00 -4.04
C PHE A 164 -12.81 9.45 -2.58
N PHE A 165 -12.01 8.81 -1.72
CA PHE A 165 -11.81 9.21 -0.34
C PHE A 165 -10.31 9.25 -0.03
N TRP A 166 -9.83 10.30 0.62
CA TRP A 166 -8.41 10.62 0.69
C TRP A 166 -7.62 9.80 1.73
N VAL A 167 -8.31 9.19 2.70
CA VAL A 167 -7.70 8.29 3.69
C VAL A 167 -7.68 6.90 3.07
N ASP A 168 -6.50 6.47 2.61
CA ASP A 168 -6.29 5.26 1.83
C ASP A 168 -6.60 3.97 2.60
N ASP A 169 -6.31 3.94 3.90
CA ASP A 169 -6.62 2.79 4.76
C ASP A 169 -8.13 2.51 4.88
N VAL A 170 -8.95 3.55 4.74
CA VAL A 170 -10.41 3.49 4.88
C VAL A 170 -11.13 3.27 3.54
N TYR A 171 -10.51 3.72 2.45
CA TYR A 171 -11.03 3.67 1.08
C TYR A 171 -11.03 2.24 0.52
#